data_AF-A0A7C4BJB4-F1
#
_entry.id   AF-A0A7C4BJB4-F1
#
_cell.length_a   1.000
_cell.length_b   1.000
_cell.length_c   1.000
_cell.angle_alpha   90.00
_cell.angle_beta   90.00
_cell.angle_gamma   90.00
#
_symmetry.space_group_name_H-M   'P 1'
#
loop_
_entity.id
_entity.type
_entity.pdbx_description
1 polymer ?
#
loop_
_entity_poly.entity_id
_entity_poly.type
_entity_poly.pdbx_seq_one_letter_code
_entity_poly.pdbx_strand_id
1 'polypeptide(L)'
;MVIETPGHSPGHCCLYEPNKRILFSGDHLLREITPNVSLWSEEVDVLNLYLTNLKRFTELEVKVVLPGHGDPFSEFEKRIYELERHHAERCDEILNLVKKPSSYSL
;
A
#
# COMPACT_ATOMS: atom_id res chain seq x y z
N MET A 1 -0.02 -7.06 -18.41
CA MET A 1 1.32 -6.65 -17.95
C MET A 1 1.53 -7.11 -16.52
N VAL A 2 2.70 -7.63 -16.18
CA VAL A 2 3.10 -7.92 -14.80
C VAL A 2 3.77 -6.67 -14.23
N ILE A 3 3.38 -6.26 -13.03
CA ILE A 3 3.95 -5.10 -12.33
C ILE A 3 4.45 -5.57 -10.97
N GLU A 4 5.78 -5.62 -10.80
CA GLU A 4 6.39 -5.91 -9.51
C GLU A 4 6.03 -4.81 -8.51
N THR A 5 5.53 -5.23 -7.35
CA THR A 5 5.00 -4.35 -6.29
C THR A 5 5.47 -4.81 -4.91
N PRO A 6 6.80 -4.95 -4.69
CA PRO A 6 7.32 -5.32 -3.38
C PRO A 6 6.88 -4.33 -2.29
N GLY A 7 6.72 -4.85 -1.08
CA GLY A 7 6.19 -4.10 0.06
C GLY A 7 5.49 -5.05 1.02
N HIS A 8 4.29 -5.49 0.67
CA HIS A 8 3.57 -6.54 1.39
C HIS A 8 4.40 -7.83 1.51
N SER A 9 5.02 -8.24 0.40
CA SER A 9 6.01 -9.31 0.36
C SER A 9 7.09 -8.99 -0.69
N PRO A 10 8.29 -9.61 -0.63
CA PRO A 10 9.37 -9.34 -1.59
C PRO A 10 9.00 -9.65 -3.04
N GLY A 11 8.22 -10.72 -3.27
CA GLY A 11 7.85 -11.19 -4.60
C GLY A 11 6.47 -10.74 -5.08
N HIS A 12 5.83 -9.78 -4.40
CA HIS A 12 4.47 -9.38 -4.73
C HIS A 12 4.39 -8.77 -6.13
N CYS A 13 3.40 -9.18 -6.92
CA CYS A 13 3.15 -8.69 -8.27
C CYS A 13 1.67 -8.38 -8.49
N CYS A 14 1.38 -7.30 -9.20
CA CYS A 14 0.06 -6.99 -9.72
C CYS A 14 -0.01 -7.36 -11.21
N LEU A 15 -1.22 -7.67 -11.69
CA LEU A 15 -1.47 -7.92 -13.12
C LEU A 15 -2.43 -6.86 -13.67
N TYR A 16 -2.01 -6.16 -14.71
CA TYR A 16 -2.81 -5.11 -15.35
C TYR A 16 -3.19 -5.49 -16.78
N GLU A 17 -4.48 -5.46 -17.10
CA GLU A 17 -5.02 -5.64 -18.45
C GLU A 17 -5.50 -4.29 -19.02
N PRO A 18 -4.69 -3.63 -19.88
CA PRO A 18 -4.95 -2.25 -20.31
C PRO A 18 -6.20 -2.10 -21.18
N ASN A 19 -6.53 -3.08 -22.03
CA ASN A 19 -7.69 -2.94 -22.93
C ASN A 19 -9.02 -2.94 -22.17
N LYS A 20 -9.06 -3.65 -21.04
CA LYS A 20 -10.23 -3.72 -20.16
C LYS A 20 -10.14 -2.78 -18.97
N ARG A 21 -8.98 -2.13 -18.75
CA ARG A 21 -8.69 -1.29 -17.59
C ARG A 21 -8.93 -2.03 -16.26
N ILE A 22 -8.52 -3.30 -16.22
CA ILE A 22 -8.68 -4.17 -15.04
C ILE A 22 -7.33 -4.34 -14.37
N LEU A 23 -7.29 -4.13 -13.04
CA LEU A 23 -6.14 -4.39 -12.21
C LEU A 23 -6.42 -5.55 -11.25
N PHE A 24 -5.66 -6.62 -11.33
CA PHE A 24 -5.55 -7.62 -10.27
C PHE A 24 -4.47 -7.15 -9.30
N SER A 25 -4.87 -6.62 -8.13
CA SER A 25 -3.96 -5.94 -7.22
C SER A 25 -3.35 -6.84 -6.15
N GLY A 26 -3.85 -8.06 -5.97
CA GLY A 26 -3.45 -8.91 -4.85
C GLY A 26 -3.61 -8.16 -3.53
N ASP A 27 -2.58 -8.20 -2.70
CA ASP A 27 -2.54 -7.50 -1.41
C ASP A 27 -1.86 -6.13 -1.50
N HIS A 28 -1.55 -5.63 -2.70
CA HIS A 28 -0.98 -4.28 -2.84
C HIS A 28 -2.03 -3.18 -2.61
N LEU A 29 -3.27 -3.41 -3.06
CA LEU A 29 -4.38 -2.46 -2.97
C LEU A 29 -5.67 -3.21 -2.62
N LEU A 30 -6.15 -3.04 -1.39
CA LEU A 30 -7.34 -3.69 -0.84
C LEU A 30 -8.44 -2.67 -0.57
N ARG A 31 -9.71 -3.06 -0.72
CA ARG A 31 -10.86 -2.14 -0.62
C ARG A 31 -11.06 -1.57 0.78
N GLU A 32 -11.10 -2.44 1.79
CA GLU A 32 -11.56 -2.08 3.13
C GLU A 32 -10.39 -1.96 4.11
N ILE A 33 -9.57 -3.01 4.18
CA ILE A 33 -8.43 -3.09 5.09
C ILE A 33 -7.16 -2.48 4.48
N THR A 34 -6.23 -2.10 5.34
CA THR A 34 -4.87 -1.72 4.94
C THR A 34 -4.04 -2.98 4.71
N PRO A 35 -3.31 -3.09 3.59
CA PRO A 35 -2.32 -4.13 3.42
C PRO A 35 -1.34 -4.20 4.58
N ASN A 36 -0.98 -5.42 4.99
CA ASN A 36 0.13 -5.58 5.92
C ASN A 36 1.44 -5.21 5.22
N VAL A 37 2.22 -4.32 5.84
CA VAL A 37 3.56 -3.94 5.39
C VAL A 37 4.53 -4.24 6.54
N SER A 38 5.01 -5.47 6.58
CA SER A 38 5.92 -5.96 7.64
C SER A 38 7.38 -5.84 7.23
N LEU A 39 8.25 -5.58 8.20
CA LEU A 39 9.69 -5.57 7.99
C LEU A 39 10.19 -6.99 7.70
N TRP A 40 10.55 -7.27 6.44
CA TRP A 40 11.15 -8.53 6.01
C TRP A 40 12.64 -8.40 5.64
N SER A 41 13.19 -7.19 5.70
CA SER A 41 14.61 -6.89 5.54
C SER A 41 14.97 -5.63 6.33
N GLU A 42 16.07 -5.67 7.09
CA GLU A 42 16.59 -4.49 7.80
C GLU A 42 17.32 -3.51 6.88
N GLU A 43 17.71 -3.96 5.68
CA GLU A 43 18.45 -3.16 4.70
C GLU A 43 17.52 -2.37 3.76
N VAL A 44 16.23 -2.68 3.78
CA VAL A 44 15.22 -2.10 2.87
C VAL A 44 14.21 -1.31 3.67
N ASP A 45 13.97 -0.07 3.27
CA ASP A 45 12.79 0.69 3.72
C ASP A 45 11.53 0.13 3.05
N VAL A 46 10.98 -0.92 3.66
CA VAL A 46 9.83 -1.67 3.12
C VAL A 46 8.59 -0.79 2.98
N LEU A 47 8.38 0.14 3.92
CA LEU A 47 7.23 1.05 3.87
C LEU A 47 7.37 2.05 2.72
N ASN A 48 8.54 2.68 2.58
CA ASN A 48 8.77 3.58 1.46
C ASN A 48 8.70 2.86 0.12
N LEU A 49 9.16 1.61 0.04
CA LEU A 49 9.03 0.78 -1.16
C LEU A 49 7.56 0.53 -1.52
N TYR A 50 6.73 0.18 -0.54
CA TYR A 50 5.28 0.02 -0.71
C TYR A 50 4.62 1.33 -1.21
N LEU A 51 4.90 2.46 -0.57
CA LEU A 51 4.34 3.77 -0.93
C LEU A 51 4.79 4.25 -2.31
N THR A 52 6.06 4.04 -2.65
CA THR A 52 6.59 4.34 -3.99
C THR A 52 5.89 3.49 -5.04
N ASN A 53 5.63 2.21 -4.73
CA ASN A 53 4.88 1.33 -5.62
C ASN A 53 3.44 1.78 -5.80
N LEU A 54 2.73 2.19 -4.74
CA LEU A 54 1.38 2.76 -4.86
C LEU A 54 1.33 3.96 -5.83
N LYS A 55 2.34 4.84 -5.77
CA LYS A 55 2.41 6.01 -6.66
C LYS A 55 2.60 5.65 -8.12
N ARG A 56 3.30 4.56 -8.45
CA ARG A 56 3.48 4.12 -9.85
C ARG A 56 2.15 3.80 -10.56
N PHE A 57 1.10 3.54 -9.79
CA PHE A 57 -0.21 3.20 -10.30
C PHE A 57 -1.04 4.42 -10.71
N THR A 58 -0.66 5.64 -10.31
CA THR A 58 -1.39 6.87 -10.68
C THR A 58 -1.31 7.19 -12.17
N GLU A 59 -0.38 6.57 -12.90
CA GLU A 59 -0.26 6.70 -14.37
C GLU A 59 -1.14 5.71 -15.13
N LEU A 60 -1.81 4.78 -14.44
CA LEU A 60 -2.63 3.74 -15.05
C LEU A 60 -4.10 4.13 -15.06
N GLU A 61 -4.76 3.97 -16.21
CA GLU A 61 -6.21 4.07 -16.31
C GLU A 61 -6.90 2.79 -15.80
N VAL A 62 -7.23 2.74 -14.51
CA VAL A 62 -7.90 1.58 -13.91
C VAL A 62 -9.39 1.86 -13.71
N LYS A 63 -10.24 0.99 -14.26
CA LYS A 63 -11.70 1.04 -14.11
C LYS A 63 -12.20 0.15 -12.97
N VAL A 64 -11.60 -1.03 -12.82
CA VAL A 64 -11.96 -2.00 -11.78
C VAL A 64 -10.69 -2.62 -11.20
N VAL A 65 -10.66 -2.68 -9.88
CA VAL A 65 -9.65 -3.39 -9.10
C VAL A 65 -10.25 -4.72 -8.61
N LEU A 66 -9.49 -5.80 -8.78
CA LEU A 66 -9.75 -7.14 -8.30
C LEU A 66 -8.71 -7.45 -7.21
N PRO A 67 -9.03 -7.21 -5.93
CA PRO A 67 -8.11 -7.40 -4.82
C PRO A 67 -7.94 -8.88 -4.46
N GLY A 68 -6.88 -9.20 -3.71
CA GLY A 68 -6.68 -10.53 -3.10
C GLY A 68 -7.72 -10.84 -2.03
N HIS A 69 -8.27 -9.80 -1.40
CA HIS A 69 -9.28 -9.89 -0.35
C HIS A 69 -10.37 -8.82 -0.49
N GLY A 70 -11.60 -9.19 -0.12
CA GLY A 70 -12.77 -8.32 -0.20
C GLY A 70 -13.35 -8.23 -1.62
N ASP A 71 -14.30 -7.32 -1.80
CA ASP A 71 -15.02 -7.16 -3.06
C ASP A 71 -14.25 -6.33 -4.10
N PRO A 72 -14.44 -6.60 -5.40
CA PRO A 72 -14.06 -5.69 -6.47
C PRO A 72 -14.57 -4.26 -6.24
N PHE A 73 -13.79 -3.27 -6.66
CA PHE A 73 -14.14 -1.86 -6.48
C PHE A 73 -13.60 -0.99 -7.63
N SER A 74 -14.11 0.24 -7.73
CA SER A 74 -13.79 1.19 -8.81
C SER A 74 -13.15 2.49 -8.32
N GLU A 75 -13.18 2.75 -7.02
CA GLU A 75 -12.61 3.93 -6.37
C GLU A 75 -11.08 3.84 -6.23
N PHE A 76 -10.39 3.54 -7.34
CA PHE A 76 -8.96 3.25 -7.38
C PHE A 76 -8.08 4.38 -6.84
N GLU A 77 -8.16 5.57 -7.46
CA GLU A 77 -7.34 6.73 -7.07
C GLU A 77 -7.64 7.18 -5.62
N LYS A 78 -8.93 7.18 -5.27
CA LYS A 78 -9.38 7.48 -3.91
C LYS A 78 -8.73 6.52 -2.92
N ARG A 79 -8.69 5.22 -3.22
CA ARG A 79 -8.13 4.23 -2.32
C ARG A 79 -6.61 4.36 -2.17
N ILE A 80 -5.90 4.68 -3.25
CA ILE A 80 -4.46 5.00 -3.17
C ILE A 80 -4.23 6.17 -2.21
N TYR A 81 -4.96 7.27 -2.38
CA TYR A 81 -4.86 8.44 -1.50
C TYR A 81 -5.18 8.13 -0.03
N GLU A 82 -6.21 7.33 0.23
CA GLU A 82 -6.56 6.90 1.60
C GLU A 82 -5.42 6.13 2.28
N LEU A 83 -4.72 5.26 1.55
CA LEU A 83 -3.61 4.48 2.07
C LEU A 83 -2.37 5.34 2.31
N GLU A 84 -2.05 6.26 1.40
CA GLU A 84 -0.97 7.22 1.60
C GLU A 84 -1.22 8.08 2.84
N ARG A 85 -2.45 8.61 2.98
CA ARG A 85 -2.83 9.40 4.15
C ARG A 85 -2.76 8.59 5.43
N HIS A 86 -3.26 7.35 5.43
CA HIS A 86 -3.20 6.46 6.58
C HIS A 86 -1.75 6.28 7.07
N HIS A 87 -0.81 6.00 6.17
CA HIS A 87 0.59 5.82 6.56
C HIS A 87 1.24 7.10 7.06
N ALA A 88 0.93 8.27 6.46
CA ALA A 88 1.40 9.55 6.97
C ALA A 88 0.90 9.82 8.40
N GLU A 89 -0.39 9.62 8.66
CA GLU A 89 -0.99 9.77 10.00
C GLU A 89 -0.33 8.85 11.03
N ARG A 90 -0.10 7.57 10.67
CA ARG A 90 0.58 6.60 11.55
C ARG A 90 2.03 6.98 11.83
N CYS A 91 2.76 7.50 10.84
CA CYS A 91 4.12 7.99 11.04
C CYS A 91 4.16 9.19 11.99
N ASP A 92 3.24 10.14 11.83
CA ASP A 92 3.13 11.30 12.72
C ASP A 92 2.77 10.90 14.15
N GLU A 93 1.85 9.95 14.33
CA GLU A 93 1.51 9.37 15.63
C GLU A 93 2.74 8.77 16.33
N ILE A 94 3.51 7.93 15.61
CA ILE A 94 4.74 7.31 16.14
C ILE A 94 5.78 8.39 16.48
N LEU A 95 6.00 9.36 15.59
CA LEU A 95 6.96 10.43 15.81
C LEU A 95 6.59 11.27 17.05
N ASN A 96 5.30 11.54 17.26
CA ASN A 96 4.80 12.25 18.43
C ASN A 96 5.00 11.46 19.73
N LEU A 97 4.88 10.13 19.69
CA LEU A 97 5.17 9.26 20.82
C LEU A 97 6.66 9.23 21.14
N VAL A 98 7.54 9.15 20.13
CA VAL A 98 8.99 9.14 20.33
C VAL A 98 9.51 10.48 20.88
N LYS A 99 8.92 11.61 20.44
CA LYS A 99 9.29 12.96 20.90
C LYS A 99 8.86 13.25 22.34
N LYS A 100 7.85 12.55 22.86
CA LYS A 100 7.41 12.68 24.25
C LYS A 100 8.13 11.60 25.05
N PRO A 101 9.22 11.91 25.79
CA PRO A 101 9.86 10.91 26.64
C PRO A 101 8.78 10.35 27.56
N SER A 102 8.48 9.07 27.38
CA SER A 102 7.51 8.41 28.21
C SER A 102 8.14 8.31 29.60
N SER A 103 7.45 8.85 30.60
CA SER A 103 7.76 8.64 32.01
C SER A 103 7.40 7.20 32.37
N TYR A 104 8.05 6.22 31.73
CA TYR A 104 8.08 4.86 32.22
C TYR A 104 9.18 4.80 33.29
N SER A 105 8.75 4.98 34.54
CA SER A 105 9.50 4.50 35.68
C SER A 105 9.48 2.97 35.63
N LEU A 106 10.66 2.35 35.46
CA LEU A 106 10.87 0.92 35.73
C LEU A 106 10.86 0.68 37.25
#